data_AF-A0A8T5TXR0-F1
#
_entry.id   AF-A0A8T5TXR0-F1
#
_cell.length_a   1.000
_cell.length_b   1.000
_cell.length_c   1.000
_cell.angle_alpha   90.00
_cell.angle_beta   90.00
_cell.angle_gamma   90.00
#
_symmetry.space_group_name_H-M   'P 1'
#
loop_
_entity.id
_entity.type
_entity.pdbx_description
1 polymer ?
#
loop_
_entity_poly.entity_id
_entity_poly.type
_entity_poly.pdbx_seq_one_letter_code
_entity_poly.pdbx_strand_id
1 'polypeptide(L)'
;MITGFAIILDDEVLYVSNSNKYPSFEIVLFVEKLTSSLNPKNNWRLTDIFFEGETSKERMLIKHIVTETNQNLFYCITGDFPSNSKEVSKLMDEYIEKVNANYETAEKIKKVSNHSEFSKVIKLITGYLWDKYREPIEDEIIDVKCSDMENKIIYCGISAQGLPIISQLYDKTLLNNFHREITDENVDLFTSSISAKLATIIMNTQIRAKTNIKEIHFNDLGDQGCKKIILCSPVNEYSLDFIASGDLIKIKDIFKQLEEKISQEQILRKEFVGDLKPFRYLKTELNEFLNNNF
;
A
#
# COMPACT_ATOMS: atom_id res chain seq x y z
N MET A 1 -5.45 -17.65 -7.22
CA MET A 1 -4.24 -18.50 -7.26
C MET A 1 -2.98 -17.64 -7.21
N ILE A 2 -1.91 -18.11 -6.57
CA ILE A 2 -0.61 -17.40 -6.48
C ILE A 2 -0.08 -17.12 -7.90
N THR A 3 0.69 -16.06 -8.08
CA THR A 3 1.21 -15.61 -9.38
C THR A 3 2.67 -15.17 -9.32
N GLY A 4 3.23 -14.95 -8.12
CA GLY A 4 4.64 -14.61 -7.96
C GLY A 4 5.11 -14.51 -6.51
N PHE A 5 6.43 -14.57 -6.35
CA PHE A 5 7.18 -14.37 -5.12
C PHE A 5 8.28 -13.35 -5.37
N ALA A 6 8.63 -12.57 -4.35
CA ALA A 6 9.81 -11.71 -4.40
C ALA A 6 10.51 -11.57 -3.05
N ILE A 7 11.81 -11.26 -3.13
CA ILE A 7 12.62 -10.81 -2.01
C ILE A 7 13.16 -9.43 -2.40
N ILE A 8 12.94 -8.44 -1.55
CA ILE A 8 13.36 -7.06 -1.78
C ILE A 8 14.14 -6.62 -0.55
N LEU A 9 15.30 -6.01 -0.75
CA LEU A 9 16.11 -5.45 0.32
C LEU A 9 16.44 -4.01 0.02
N ASP A 10 16.04 -3.12 0.92
CA ASP A 10 16.11 -1.67 0.77
C ASP A 10 15.46 -1.22 -0.54
N ASP A 11 16.25 -0.73 -1.50
CA ASP A 11 15.82 -0.24 -2.80
C ASP A 11 16.05 -1.24 -3.95
N GLU A 12 16.42 -2.48 -3.64
CA GLU A 12 16.80 -3.50 -4.61
C GLU A 12 15.88 -4.73 -4.56
N VAL A 13 15.32 -5.09 -5.72
CA VAL A 13 14.57 -6.35 -5.89
C VAL A 13 15.57 -7.48 -6.16
N LEU A 14 15.88 -8.27 -5.12
CA LEU A 14 16.90 -9.33 -5.18
C LEU A 14 16.42 -10.59 -5.91
N TYR A 15 15.12 -10.86 -5.89
CA TYR A 15 14.53 -12.03 -6.54
C TYR A 15 13.10 -11.77 -6.96
N VAL A 16 12.71 -12.31 -8.13
CA VAL A 16 11.32 -12.41 -8.58
C VAL A 16 11.11 -13.77 -9.26
N SER A 17 10.12 -14.55 -8.82
CA SER A 17 9.84 -15.87 -9.41
C SER A 17 9.19 -15.79 -10.80
N ASN A 18 8.46 -14.72 -11.09
CA ASN A 18 7.80 -14.44 -12.36
C ASN A 18 8.17 -13.04 -12.85
N SER A 19 9.05 -12.94 -13.85
CA SER A 19 9.56 -11.66 -14.36
C SER A 19 8.46 -10.70 -14.82
N ASN A 20 7.30 -11.21 -15.26
CA ASN A 20 6.17 -10.36 -15.67
C ASN A 20 5.54 -9.61 -14.48
N LYS A 21 5.79 -10.07 -13.25
CA LYS A 21 5.33 -9.44 -12.00
C LYS A 21 6.36 -8.50 -11.39
N TYR A 22 7.55 -8.37 -11.97
CA TYR A 22 8.57 -7.45 -11.48
C TYR A 22 8.04 -6.01 -11.28
N PRO A 23 7.27 -5.41 -12.23
CA PRO A 23 6.70 -4.08 -12.03
C PRO A 23 5.76 -3.97 -10.83
N SER A 24 5.01 -5.03 -10.51
CA SER A 24 4.14 -5.07 -9.34
C SER A 24 4.95 -5.07 -8.04
N PHE A 25 6.07 -5.78 -8.00
CA PHE A 25 6.96 -5.81 -6.83
C PHE A 25 7.74 -4.50 -6.65
N GLU A 26 8.09 -3.79 -7.73
CA GLU A 26 8.70 -2.45 -7.62
C GLU A 26 7.80 -1.46 -6.87
N ILE A 27 6.47 -1.66 -6.87
CA ILE A 27 5.53 -0.79 -6.14
C ILE A 27 5.84 -0.75 -4.64
N VAL A 28 6.33 -1.86 -4.08
CA VAL A 28 6.77 -1.93 -2.67
C VAL A 28 7.80 -0.85 -2.35
N LEU A 29 8.74 -0.59 -3.27
CA LEU A 29 9.78 0.43 -3.10
C LEU A 29 9.21 1.85 -3.11
N PHE A 30 8.20 2.11 -3.95
CA PHE A 30 7.57 3.42 -3.96
C PHE A 30 6.71 3.64 -2.72
N VAL A 31 6.03 2.61 -2.23
CA VAL A 31 5.23 2.64 -0.99
C VAL A 31 6.12 2.80 0.24
N GLU A 32 7.30 2.15 0.29
CA GLU A 32 8.30 2.37 1.34
C GLU A 32 8.73 3.83 1.37
N LYS A 33 9.09 4.42 0.23
CA LYS A 33 9.51 5.83 0.13
C LYS A 33 8.41 6.81 0.55
N LEU A 34 7.14 6.48 0.30
CA LEU A 34 6.01 7.22 0.84
C LEU A 34 5.94 7.06 2.36
N THR A 35 5.99 5.84 2.87
CA THR A 35 5.88 5.51 4.30
C THR A 35 6.97 6.18 5.12
N SER A 36 8.23 6.09 4.70
CA SER A 36 9.38 6.76 5.33
C SER A 36 9.23 8.29 5.33
N SER A 37 8.43 8.85 4.43
CA SER A 37 8.09 10.27 4.40
C SER A 37 6.80 10.66 5.09
N LEU A 38 6.00 9.70 5.53
CA LEU A 38 4.83 9.91 6.38
C LEU A 38 5.20 9.70 7.86
N ASN A 39 6.06 8.73 8.11
CA ASN A 39 6.49 8.30 9.42
C ASN A 39 7.99 7.93 9.41
N PRO A 40 8.90 8.91 9.54
CA PRO A 40 10.35 8.68 9.48
C PRO A 40 10.88 7.88 10.67
N LYS A 41 10.11 7.77 11.75
CA LYS A 41 10.40 6.86 12.87
C LYS A 41 10.22 5.39 12.47
N ASN A 42 9.68 5.12 11.28
CA ASN A 42 9.50 3.81 10.68
C ASN A 42 8.85 2.81 11.66
N ASN A 43 7.71 3.19 12.23
CA ASN A 43 6.90 2.27 13.06
C ASN A 43 5.78 1.59 12.25
N TRP A 44 5.59 1.98 11.00
CA TRP A 44 4.57 1.39 10.13
C TRP A 44 5.20 0.25 9.32
N ARG A 45 4.53 -0.90 9.30
CA ARG A 45 4.95 -2.08 8.54
C ARG A 45 3.93 -2.33 7.44
N LEU A 46 4.36 -2.17 6.19
CA LEU A 46 3.59 -2.55 5.02
C LEU A 46 3.26 -4.05 5.08
N THR A 47 1.97 -4.38 4.98
CA THR A 47 1.49 -5.75 5.11
C THR A 47 0.81 -6.25 3.85
N ASP A 48 0.14 -5.37 3.11
CA ASP A 48 -0.67 -5.78 1.97
C ASP A 48 -0.82 -4.65 0.94
N ILE A 49 -0.85 -5.01 -0.35
CA ILE A 49 -1.28 -4.13 -1.44
C ILE A 49 -2.33 -4.87 -2.28
N PHE A 50 -3.47 -4.25 -2.52
CA PHE A 50 -4.51 -4.76 -3.40
C PHE A 50 -4.50 -4.02 -4.74
N PHE A 51 -4.44 -4.80 -5.82
CA PHE A 51 -4.41 -4.35 -7.20
C PHE A 51 -5.68 -4.78 -7.94
N GLU A 52 -6.22 -3.89 -8.76
CA GLU A 52 -7.35 -4.14 -9.63
C GLU A 52 -7.07 -3.65 -11.06
N GLY A 53 -7.00 -4.61 -11.99
CA GLY A 53 -6.98 -4.38 -13.43
C GLY A 53 -8.35 -4.62 -14.05
N GLU A 54 -8.47 -4.43 -15.37
CA GLU A 54 -9.74 -4.57 -16.10
C GLU A 54 -10.39 -5.95 -15.94
N THR A 55 -9.56 -7.02 -15.93
CA THR A 55 -10.04 -8.40 -15.88
C THR A 55 -9.40 -9.23 -14.77
N SER A 56 -8.58 -8.60 -13.91
CA SER A 56 -7.81 -9.32 -12.89
C SER A 56 -7.78 -8.56 -11.58
N LYS A 57 -7.99 -9.30 -10.49
CA LYS A 57 -7.79 -8.81 -9.12
C LYS A 57 -6.61 -9.57 -8.54
N GLU A 58 -5.74 -8.85 -7.85
CA GLU A 58 -4.54 -9.44 -7.31
C GLU A 58 -4.19 -8.77 -6.00
N ARG A 59 -3.74 -9.56 -5.04
CA ARG A 59 -3.31 -9.12 -3.74
C ARG A 59 -1.86 -9.51 -3.54
N MET A 60 -1.08 -8.59 -2.99
CA MET A 60 0.29 -8.84 -2.58
C MET A 60 0.35 -8.84 -1.06
N LEU A 61 0.60 -10.00 -0.47
CA LEU A 61 0.93 -10.11 0.95
C LEU A 61 2.42 -9.81 1.13
N ILE A 62 2.74 -9.02 2.14
CA ILE A 62 4.09 -8.51 2.38
C ILE A 62 4.45 -8.74 3.85
N LYS A 63 5.60 -9.38 4.08
CA LYS A 63 6.26 -9.37 5.38
C LYS A 63 7.38 -8.33 5.35
N HIS A 64 7.12 -7.17 5.94
CA HIS A 64 8.12 -6.12 6.13
C HIS A 64 8.88 -6.34 7.45
N ILE A 65 10.19 -6.55 7.35
CA ILE A 65 11.13 -6.71 8.46
C ILE A 65 12.15 -5.57 8.42
N VAL A 66 12.33 -4.88 9.55
CA VAL A 66 13.45 -3.95 9.73
C VAL A 66 14.55 -4.71 10.47
N THR A 67 15.72 -4.84 9.84
CA THR A 67 16.86 -5.59 10.40
C THR A 67 17.51 -4.83 11.56
N GLU A 68 18.38 -5.51 12.32
CA GLU A 68 19.21 -4.86 13.35
C GLU A 68 20.14 -3.78 12.78
N THR A 69 20.51 -3.93 11.50
CA THR A 69 21.28 -2.96 10.71
C THR A 69 20.42 -1.84 10.09
N ASN A 70 19.15 -1.74 10.48
CA ASN A 70 18.17 -0.76 10.01
C ASN A 70 17.93 -0.80 8.48
N GLN A 71 17.99 -2.00 7.90
CA GLN A 71 17.63 -2.26 6.51
C GLN A 71 16.18 -2.72 6.42
N ASN A 72 15.49 -2.36 5.34
CA ASN A 72 14.13 -2.82 5.10
C ASN A 72 14.15 -4.08 4.22
N LEU A 73 13.80 -5.22 4.79
CA LEU A 73 13.69 -6.50 4.08
C LEU A 73 12.21 -6.84 3.88
N PHE A 74 11.82 -7.11 2.64
CA PHE A 74 10.46 -7.49 2.29
C PHE A 74 10.45 -8.86 1.62
N TYR A 75 9.60 -9.73 2.16
CA TYR A 75 9.18 -10.95 1.48
C TYR A 75 7.76 -10.73 0.96
N CYS A 76 7.56 -10.99 -0.33
CA CYS A 76 6.32 -10.66 -1.02
C CYS A 76 5.76 -11.89 -1.72
N ILE A 77 4.45 -12.08 -1.63
CA ILE A 77 3.69 -13.09 -2.38
C ILE A 77 2.55 -12.36 -3.06
N THR A 78 2.39 -12.56 -4.37
CA THR A 78 1.29 -11.99 -5.14
C THR A 78 0.41 -13.09 -5.71
N GLY A 79 -0.88 -12.83 -5.81
CA GLY A 79 -1.86 -13.78 -6.31
C GLY A 79 -3.29 -13.30 -6.16
N ASP A 80 -4.23 -14.05 -6.72
CA ASP A 80 -5.65 -13.85 -6.47
C ASP A 80 -6.05 -14.66 -5.23
N PHE A 81 -6.06 -14.00 -4.08
CA PHE A 81 -6.45 -14.59 -2.79
C PHE A 81 -7.11 -13.52 -1.90
N PRO A 82 -7.99 -13.95 -0.98
CA PRO A 82 -8.72 -13.02 -0.13
C PRO A 82 -7.85 -12.32 0.91
N SER A 83 -8.30 -11.14 1.35
CA SER A 83 -7.75 -10.48 2.52
C SER A 83 -7.94 -11.36 3.75
N ASN A 84 -6.88 -11.61 4.51
CA ASN A 84 -6.83 -12.48 5.70
C ASN A 84 -6.80 -14.00 5.44
N SER A 85 -6.39 -14.45 4.25
CA SER A 85 -6.09 -15.86 4.01
C SER A 85 -5.05 -16.37 5.03
N LYS A 86 -5.44 -17.35 5.85
CA LYS A 86 -4.55 -18.03 6.80
C LYS A 86 -3.59 -18.94 6.06
N GLU A 87 -4.02 -19.55 4.96
CA GLU A 87 -3.14 -20.42 4.17
C GLU A 87 -2.03 -19.62 3.48
N VAL A 88 -2.34 -18.45 2.90
CA VAL A 88 -1.31 -17.55 2.38
C VAL A 88 -0.40 -17.01 3.49
N SER A 89 -0.93 -16.77 4.69
CA SER A 89 -0.12 -16.37 5.85
C SER A 89 0.88 -17.47 6.26
N LYS A 90 0.43 -18.73 6.35
CA LYS A 90 1.30 -19.90 6.63
C LYS A 90 2.36 -20.07 5.53
N LEU A 91 1.95 -19.92 4.28
CA LEU A 91 2.86 -19.98 3.14
C LEU A 91 3.94 -18.90 3.24
N MET A 92 3.59 -17.66 3.60
CA MET A 92 4.55 -16.58 3.83
C MET A 92 5.55 -16.93 4.95
N ASP A 93 5.06 -17.43 6.07
CA ASP A 93 5.94 -17.79 7.19
C ASP A 93 6.88 -18.95 6.81
N GLU A 94 6.38 -19.98 6.10
CA GLU A 94 7.22 -21.09 5.61
C GLU A 94 8.20 -20.64 4.50
N TYR A 95 7.80 -19.68 3.67
CA TYR A 95 8.69 -19.06 2.69
C TYR A 95 9.88 -18.40 3.37
N ILE A 96 9.63 -17.57 4.38
CA ILE A 96 10.66 -16.89 5.16
C ILE A 96 11.55 -17.92 5.88
N GLU A 97 10.95 -18.92 6.53
CA GLU A 97 11.68 -19.97 7.22
C GLU A 97 12.67 -20.69 6.29
N LYS A 98 12.21 -21.13 5.12
CA LYS A 98 13.05 -21.85 4.16
C LYS A 98 14.13 -20.95 3.55
N VAL A 99 13.86 -19.68 3.31
CA VAL A 99 14.89 -18.74 2.85
C VAL A 99 15.93 -18.54 3.96
N ASN A 100 15.52 -18.30 5.19
CA ASN A 100 16.43 -18.05 6.31
C ASN A 100 17.25 -19.27 6.71
N ALA A 101 16.71 -20.49 6.52
CA ALA A 101 17.47 -21.73 6.71
C ALA A 101 18.65 -21.87 5.73
N ASN A 102 18.57 -21.23 4.55
CA ASN A 102 19.66 -21.20 3.57
C ASN A 102 20.52 -19.91 3.69
N TYR A 103 19.90 -18.80 4.11
CA TYR A 103 20.50 -17.47 4.14
C TYR A 103 20.08 -16.73 5.41
N GLU A 104 20.81 -16.96 6.49
CA GLU A 104 20.44 -16.52 7.85
C GLU A 104 20.23 -15.01 8.04
N THR A 105 20.88 -14.17 7.23
CA THR A 105 20.84 -12.70 7.41
C THR A 105 20.61 -11.98 6.09
N ALA A 106 20.09 -10.75 6.16
CA ALA A 106 19.87 -9.89 5.00
C ALA A 106 21.18 -9.63 4.23
N GLU A 107 22.30 -9.47 4.93
CA GLU A 107 23.62 -9.28 4.31
C GLU A 107 24.07 -10.51 3.54
N LYS A 108 23.79 -11.72 4.06
CA LYS A 108 24.06 -12.97 3.34
C LYS A 108 23.20 -13.04 2.08
N ILE A 109 21.90 -12.75 2.18
CA ILE A 109 20.98 -12.71 1.03
C ILE A 109 21.50 -11.73 -0.04
N LYS A 110 21.85 -10.50 0.34
CA LYS A 110 22.39 -9.48 -0.59
C LYS A 110 23.69 -9.92 -1.26
N LYS A 111 24.59 -10.53 -0.50
CA LYS A 111 25.88 -10.99 -1.05
C LYS A 111 25.69 -12.10 -2.08
N VAL A 112 24.74 -13.01 -1.85
CA VAL A 112 24.53 -14.16 -2.74
C VAL A 112 23.52 -13.89 -3.86
N SER A 113 22.73 -12.81 -3.80
CA SER A 113 21.64 -12.54 -4.75
C SER A 113 22.09 -12.50 -6.21
N ASN A 114 23.31 -12.00 -6.44
CA ASN A 114 23.93 -11.91 -7.77
C ASN A 114 24.48 -13.25 -8.31
N HIS A 115 24.50 -14.30 -7.49
CA HIS A 115 24.95 -15.63 -7.91
C HIS A 115 23.79 -16.44 -8.51
N SER A 116 24.05 -17.17 -9.60
CA SER A 116 23.03 -17.97 -10.28
C SER A 116 22.40 -19.03 -9.36
N GLU A 117 23.17 -19.53 -8.40
CA GLU A 117 22.82 -20.53 -7.40
C GLU A 117 21.71 -20.03 -6.48
N PHE A 118 21.72 -18.75 -6.11
CA PHE A 118 20.67 -18.15 -5.29
C PHE A 118 19.31 -18.28 -5.96
N SER A 119 19.19 -17.81 -7.20
CA SER A 119 17.94 -17.91 -7.96
C SER A 119 17.47 -19.35 -8.13
N LYS A 120 18.39 -20.32 -8.34
CA LYS A 120 18.06 -21.76 -8.40
C LYS A 120 17.48 -22.28 -7.09
N VAL A 121 18.11 -21.96 -5.95
CA VAL A 121 17.64 -22.39 -4.62
C VAL A 121 16.28 -21.78 -4.31
N ILE A 122 16.11 -20.47 -4.48
CA ILE A 122 14.84 -19.79 -4.22
C ILE A 122 13.74 -20.30 -5.17
N LYS A 123 14.06 -20.63 -6.43
CA LYS A 123 13.11 -21.24 -7.37
C LYS A 123 12.63 -22.62 -6.91
N LEU A 124 13.50 -23.44 -6.33
CA LEU A 124 13.09 -24.72 -5.75
C LEU A 124 12.17 -24.53 -4.54
N ILE A 125 12.49 -23.58 -3.66
CA ILE A 125 11.66 -23.23 -2.50
C ILE A 125 10.27 -22.77 -2.96
N THR A 126 10.21 -21.80 -3.87
CA THR A 126 8.95 -21.24 -4.35
C THR A 126 8.12 -22.24 -5.16
N GLY A 127 8.76 -23.11 -5.95
CA GLY A 127 8.08 -24.22 -6.64
C GLY A 127 7.43 -25.20 -5.66
N TYR A 128 8.16 -25.62 -4.62
CA TYR A 128 7.62 -26.48 -3.57
C TYR A 128 6.42 -25.84 -2.85
N LEU A 129 6.52 -24.56 -2.47
CA LEU A 129 5.45 -23.86 -1.76
C LEU A 129 4.23 -23.65 -2.64
N TRP A 130 4.43 -23.37 -3.93
CA TRP A 130 3.35 -23.27 -4.90
C TRP A 130 2.55 -24.57 -4.95
N ASP A 131 3.22 -25.71 -5.13
CA ASP A 131 2.56 -27.01 -5.24
C ASP A 131 1.85 -27.40 -3.94
N LYS A 132 2.47 -27.12 -2.79
CA LYS A 132 1.91 -27.46 -1.47
C LYS A 132 0.65 -26.69 -1.11
N TYR A 133 0.59 -25.39 -1.43
CA TYR A 133 -0.46 -24.49 -0.94
C TYR A 133 -1.52 -24.14 -1.99
N ARG A 134 -1.37 -24.59 -3.25
CA ARG A 134 -2.34 -24.30 -4.31
C ARG A 134 -3.77 -24.71 -3.95
N GLU A 135 -3.98 -25.99 -3.64
CA GLU A 135 -5.31 -26.52 -3.28
C GLU A 135 -5.83 -25.95 -1.95
N PRO A 136 -5.03 -25.91 -0.84
CA PRO A 136 -5.48 -25.32 0.42
C PRO A 136 -5.99 -23.88 0.33
N ILE A 137 -5.39 -23.04 -0.53
CA ILE A 137 -5.83 -21.65 -0.72
C ILE A 137 -7.14 -21.60 -1.51
N GLU A 138 -7.35 -22.49 -2.48
CA GLU A 138 -8.59 -22.55 -3.26
C GLU A 138 -9.80 -22.99 -2.41
N ASP A 139 -9.57 -23.84 -1.40
CA ASP A 139 -10.61 -24.36 -0.51
C ASP A 139 -10.88 -23.51 0.75
N GLU A 140 -10.14 -22.42 0.94
CA GLU A 140 -10.22 -21.64 2.19
C GLU A 140 -11.53 -20.86 2.31
N ILE A 141 -12.22 -21.05 3.44
CA ILE A 141 -13.38 -20.24 3.84
C ILE A 141 -12.92 -19.12 4.76
N ILE A 142 -13.19 -17.88 4.36
CA ILE A 142 -12.77 -16.69 5.09
C ILE A 142 -13.80 -16.36 6.17
N ASP A 143 -13.31 -16.11 7.37
CA ASP A 143 -14.11 -15.57 8.47
C ASP A 143 -13.67 -14.14 8.78
N VAL A 144 -14.57 -13.18 8.57
CA VAL A 144 -14.27 -11.75 8.73
C VAL A 144 -14.54 -11.37 10.18
N LYS A 145 -13.47 -11.10 10.94
CA LYS A 145 -13.59 -10.55 12.29
C LYS A 145 -13.38 -9.05 12.28
N CYS A 146 -14.35 -8.32 12.84
CA CYS A 146 -14.25 -6.89 13.10
C CYS A 146 -13.50 -6.66 14.42
N SER A 147 -12.67 -5.62 14.47
CA SER A 147 -12.12 -5.11 15.72
C SER A 147 -12.84 -3.82 16.10
N ASP A 148 -13.19 -3.67 17.37
CA ASP A 148 -13.78 -2.46 17.93
C ASP A 148 -12.70 -1.38 18.17
N MET A 149 -12.12 -0.86 17.09
CA MET A 149 -11.20 0.28 17.16
C MET A 149 -11.90 1.57 16.73
N GLU A 150 -11.54 2.68 17.36
CA GLU A 150 -11.99 4.01 16.98
C GLU A 150 -11.41 4.38 15.61
N ASN A 151 -12.27 4.89 14.73
CA ASN A 151 -11.89 5.27 13.37
C ASN A 151 -11.26 6.66 13.37
N LYS A 152 -10.16 6.82 12.63
CA LYS A 152 -9.48 8.11 12.46
C LYS A 152 -9.13 8.34 11.01
N ILE A 153 -9.46 9.52 10.51
CA ILE A 153 -8.97 10.01 9.21
C ILE A 153 -7.63 10.69 9.43
N ILE A 154 -6.68 10.38 8.55
CA ILE A 154 -5.36 10.99 8.53
C ILE A 154 -5.28 12.01 7.39
N TYR A 155 -5.70 11.61 6.19
CA TYR A 155 -5.57 12.41 4.97
C TYR A 155 -6.69 12.10 3.97
N CYS A 156 -7.13 13.11 3.23
CA CYS A 156 -7.94 12.95 2.02
C CYS A 156 -7.40 13.88 0.92
N GLY A 157 -7.40 13.42 -0.33
CA GLY A 157 -6.97 14.22 -1.45
C GLY A 157 -7.62 13.83 -2.77
N ILE A 158 -7.64 14.79 -3.69
CA ILE A 158 -8.00 14.60 -5.09
C ILE A 158 -6.82 15.08 -5.92
N SER A 159 -6.34 14.24 -6.82
CA SER A 159 -5.24 14.56 -7.73
C SER A 159 -5.63 14.31 -9.18
N ALA A 160 -4.97 14.98 -10.13
CA ALA A 160 -5.07 14.70 -11.55
C ALA A 160 -3.67 14.68 -12.17
N GLN A 161 -3.37 13.68 -12.99
CA GLN A 161 -2.09 13.57 -13.72
C GLN A 161 -0.84 13.79 -12.85
N GLY A 162 -0.85 13.31 -11.60
CA GLY A 162 0.29 13.50 -10.68
C GLY A 162 0.27 14.79 -9.86
N LEU A 163 -0.69 15.69 -10.11
CA LEU A 163 -0.78 17.00 -9.45
C LEU A 163 -1.88 17.01 -8.37
N PRO A 164 -1.57 17.49 -7.15
CA PRO A 164 -2.57 17.72 -6.12
C PRO A 164 -3.54 18.82 -6.54
N ILE A 165 -4.84 18.52 -6.50
CA ILE A 165 -5.90 19.52 -6.70
C ILE A 165 -6.48 19.92 -5.36
N ILE A 166 -6.84 18.93 -4.55
CA ILE A 166 -7.25 19.11 -3.17
C ILE A 166 -6.43 18.16 -2.33
N SER A 167 -5.95 18.66 -1.21
CA SER A 167 -5.20 17.84 -0.27
C SER A 167 -5.49 18.39 1.13
N GLN A 168 -5.91 17.51 2.03
CA GLN A 168 -6.30 17.86 3.38
C GLN A 168 -5.72 16.85 4.36
N LEU A 169 -4.95 17.39 5.31
CA LEU A 169 -4.43 16.64 6.44
C LEU A 169 -5.36 16.87 7.65
N TYR A 170 -5.91 15.78 8.18
CA TYR A 170 -6.77 15.78 9.36
C TYR A 170 -5.95 15.51 10.63
N ASP A 171 -4.95 14.61 10.52
CA ASP A 171 -4.04 14.33 11.63
C ASP A 171 -2.74 15.13 11.54
N LYS A 172 -2.77 16.36 12.07
CA LYS A 172 -1.59 17.25 12.10
C LYS A 172 -0.47 16.75 13.00
N THR A 173 -0.72 15.75 13.87
CA THR A 173 0.32 15.19 14.74
C THR A 173 1.42 14.48 13.95
N LEU A 174 1.18 14.12 12.69
CA LEU A 174 2.21 13.59 11.79
C LEU A 174 3.40 14.54 11.64
N LEU A 175 3.20 15.87 11.71
CA LEU A 175 4.30 16.84 11.64
C LEU A 175 5.27 16.75 12.83
N ASN A 176 4.79 16.29 14.00
CA ASN A 176 5.64 16.08 15.16
C ASN A 176 6.70 14.99 14.89
N ASN A 177 6.41 14.03 14.01
CA ASN A 177 7.39 13.02 13.61
C ASN A 177 8.52 13.59 12.74
N PHE A 178 8.35 14.78 12.18
CA PHE A 178 9.35 15.49 11.38
C PHE A 178 10.09 16.57 12.16
N HIS A 179 9.85 16.69 13.47
CA HIS A 179 10.35 17.81 14.29
C HIS A 179 10.01 19.19 13.67
N ARG A 180 8.86 19.28 12.99
CA ARG A 180 8.35 20.52 12.40
C ARG A 180 7.26 21.10 13.28
N GLU A 181 7.24 22.42 13.40
CA GLU A 181 6.14 23.14 14.03
C GLU A 181 4.86 22.97 13.20
N ILE A 182 3.72 22.89 13.89
CA ILE A 182 2.41 22.81 13.25
C ILE A 182 1.99 24.21 12.81
N THR A 183 2.48 24.63 11.64
CA THR A 183 2.10 25.86 10.95
C THR A 183 1.32 25.51 9.69
N ASP A 184 0.47 26.42 9.19
CA ASP A 184 -0.31 26.18 7.97
C ASP A 184 0.61 25.93 6.76
N GLU A 185 1.73 26.64 6.67
CA GLU A 185 2.74 26.40 5.63
C GLU A 185 3.33 24.98 5.69
N ASN A 186 3.70 24.51 6.90
CA ASN A 186 4.24 23.16 7.06
C ASN A 186 3.20 22.08 6.77
N VAL A 187 1.94 22.31 7.16
CA VAL A 187 0.82 21.43 6.80
C VAL A 187 0.67 21.39 5.28
N ASP A 188 0.63 22.53 4.60
CA ASP A 188 0.43 22.59 3.14
C ASP A 188 1.59 21.92 2.38
N LEU A 189 2.84 22.17 2.77
CA LEU A 189 4.02 21.53 2.18
C LEU A 189 4.00 20.02 2.37
N PHE A 190 3.68 19.55 3.58
CA PHE A 190 3.61 18.13 3.89
C PHE A 190 2.47 17.45 3.12
N THR A 191 1.30 18.06 3.13
CA THR A 191 0.09 17.54 2.47
C THR A 191 0.27 17.47 0.95
N SER A 192 0.94 18.47 0.36
CA SER A 192 1.31 18.47 -1.06
C SER A 192 2.30 17.36 -1.40
N SER A 193 3.30 17.13 -0.53
CA SER A 193 4.27 16.03 -0.70
C SER A 193 3.60 14.65 -0.67
N ILE A 194 2.66 14.42 0.26
CA ILE A 194 1.88 13.17 0.32
C ILE A 194 1.13 12.95 -0.99
N SER A 195 0.37 13.95 -1.42
CA SER A 195 -0.47 13.86 -2.61
C SER A 195 0.35 13.58 -3.87
N ALA A 196 1.45 14.30 -4.06
CA ALA A 196 2.34 14.09 -5.21
C ALA A 196 2.93 12.67 -5.23
N LYS A 197 3.33 12.14 -4.07
CA LYS A 197 3.88 10.78 -3.97
C LYS A 197 2.83 9.71 -4.22
N LEU A 198 1.62 9.85 -3.66
CA LEU A 198 0.50 8.95 -3.93
C LEU A 198 0.15 8.92 -5.42
N ALA A 199 -0.01 10.10 -6.02
CA ALA A 199 -0.31 10.20 -7.45
C ALA A 199 0.80 9.59 -8.31
N THR A 200 2.07 9.76 -7.92
CA THR A 200 3.22 9.11 -8.58
C THR A 200 3.17 7.59 -8.46
N ILE A 201 2.83 7.05 -7.28
CA ILE A 201 2.69 5.61 -7.06
C ILE A 201 1.57 5.04 -7.94
N ILE A 202 0.40 5.69 -7.95
CA ILE A 202 -0.78 5.26 -8.71
C ILE A 202 -0.45 5.26 -10.21
N MET A 203 0.12 6.36 -10.71
CA MET A 203 0.50 6.49 -12.12
C MET A 203 1.57 5.47 -12.54
N ASN A 204 2.61 5.26 -11.71
CA ASN A 204 3.62 4.23 -12.00
C ASN A 204 3.02 2.82 -12.01
N THR A 205 2.07 2.53 -11.13
CA THR A 205 1.37 1.23 -11.12
C THR A 205 0.58 1.05 -12.41
N GLN A 206 -0.17 2.07 -12.83
CA GLN A 206 -0.95 2.03 -14.07
C GLN A 206 -0.06 1.85 -15.31
N ILE A 207 1.03 2.60 -15.41
CA ILE A 207 1.92 2.57 -16.58
C ILE A 207 2.77 1.29 -16.63
N ARG A 208 3.40 0.92 -15.51
CA ARG A 208 4.39 -0.15 -15.47
C ARG A 208 3.76 -1.51 -15.24
N ALA A 209 2.83 -1.62 -14.29
CA ALA A 209 2.19 -2.87 -13.91
C ALA A 209 0.84 -3.10 -14.60
N LYS A 210 0.32 -2.11 -15.36
CA LYS A 210 -0.95 -2.17 -16.08
C LYS A 210 -2.13 -2.56 -15.18
N THR A 211 -2.11 -2.07 -13.96
CA THR A 211 -3.12 -2.31 -12.93
C THR A 211 -3.26 -1.07 -12.05
N ASN A 212 -4.30 -0.99 -11.22
CA ASN A 212 -4.51 0.12 -10.30
C ASN A 212 -4.32 -0.36 -8.87
N ILE A 213 -3.70 0.47 -8.02
CA ILE A 213 -3.76 0.24 -6.57
C ILE A 213 -5.15 0.66 -6.09
N LYS A 214 -5.77 -0.21 -5.31
CA LYS A 214 -7.02 0.09 -4.61
C LYS A 214 -6.82 0.25 -3.12
N GLU A 215 -5.94 -0.56 -2.54
CA GLU A 215 -5.69 -0.58 -1.10
C GLU A 215 -4.20 -0.79 -0.81
N ILE A 216 -3.69 -0.11 0.22
CA ILE A 216 -2.37 -0.37 0.82
C ILE A 216 -2.57 -0.44 2.33
N HIS A 217 -2.12 -1.53 2.97
CA HIS A 217 -2.33 -1.77 4.39
C HIS A 217 -1.03 -1.73 5.17
N PHE A 218 -1.11 -1.20 6.38
CA PHE A 218 0.00 -1.12 7.31
C PHE A 218 -0.41 -1.56 8.71
N ASN A 219 0.52 -2.18 9.43
CA ASN A 219 0.43 -2.28 10.88
C ASN A 219 1.23 -1.14 11.51
N ASP A 220 0.62 -0.39 12.44
CA ASP A 220 1.33 0.61 13.23
C ASP A 220 1.81 0.01 14.56
N LEU A 221 3.12 -0.26 14.67
CA LEU A 221 3.71 -0.82 15.87
C LEU A 221 3.73 0.16 17.05
N GLY A 222 3.58 1.46 16.79
CA GLY A 222 3.54 2.49 17.84
C GLY A 222 2.17 2.64 18.52
N ASP A 223 1.12 2.06 17.92
CA ASP A 223 -0.28 2.25 18.33
C ASP A 223 -0.97 0.88 18.53
N GLN A 224 -0.36 0.03 19.35
CA GLN A 224 -0.84 -1.33 19.67
C GLN A 224 -1.17 -2.22 18.44
N GLY A 225 -0.59 -1.95 17.27
CA GLY A 225 -0.89 -2.69 16.06
C GLY A 225 -2.14 -2.22 15.32
N CYS A 226 -2.68 -1.02 15.60
CA CYS A 226 -3.75 -0.40 14.83
C CYS A 226 -3.45 -0.48 13.33
N LYS A 227 -4.38 -1.03 12.56
CA LYS A 227 -4.26 -1.11 11.10
C LYS A 227 -4.49 0.26 10.50
N LYS A 228 -3.60 0.64 9.57
CA LYS A 228 -3.79 1.80 8.71
C LYS A 228 -4.02 1.35 7.29
N ILE A 229 -4.79 2.12 6.56
CA ILE A 229 -5.12 1.85 5.17
C ILE A 229 -4.99 3.12 4.35
N ILE A 230 -4.45 2.96 3.14
CA ILE A 230 -4.57 3.93 2.06
C ILE A 230 -5.54 3.33 1.06
N LEU A 231 -6.61 4.07 0.75
CA LEU A 231 -7.58 3.73 -0.28
C LEU A 231 -7.37 4.68 -1.46
N CYS A 232 -7.36 4.11 -2.66
CA CYS A 232 -7.21 4.84 -3.91
C CYS A 232 -8.35 4.44 -4.84
N SER A 233 -9.05 5.44 -5.41
CA SER A 233 -10.01 5.16 -6.47
C SER A 233 -9.92 6.18 -7.61
N PRO A 234 -9.90 5.72 -8.88
CA PRO A 234 -10.04 6.61 -10.02
C PRO A 234 -11.47 7.16 -10.06
N VAL A 235 -11.59 8.48 -10.17
CA VAL A 235 -12.85 9.20 -10.38
C VAL A 235 -12.70 10.01 -11.68
N ASN A 236 -13.20 9.48 -12.79
CA ASN A 236 -12.93 10.01 -14.13
C ASN A 236 -11.41 10.10 -14.40
N GLU A 237 -10.88 11.28 -14.71
CA GLU A 237 -9.44 11.53 -14.93
C GLU A 237 -8.66 11.87 -13.64
N TYR A 238 -9.33 11.75 -12.49
CA TYR A 238 -8.81 12.12 -11.18
C TYR A 238 -8.57 10.86 -10.33
N SER A 239 -7.75 11.00 -9.29
CA SER A 239 -7.64 10.00 -8.21
C SER A 239 -8.18 10.60 -6.91
N LEU A 240 -9.06 9.86 -6.24
CA LEU A 240 -9.45 10.10 -4.85
C LEU A 240 -8.59 9.21 -3.96
N ASP A 241 -7.82 9.84 -3.08
CA ASP A 241 -6.88 9.17 -2.19
C ASP A 241 -7.25 9.44 -0.73
N PHE A 242 -7.23 8.40 0.11
CA PHE A 242 -7.70 8.47 1.49
C PHE A 242 -6.79 7.65 2.41
N ILE A 243 -6.30 8.25 3.50
CA ILE A 243 -5.51 7.57 4.53
C ILE A 243 -6.29 7.58 5.83
N ALA A 244 -6.48 6.42 6.44
CA ALA A 244 -7.21 6.26 7.69
C ALA A 244 -6.67 5.10 8.54
N SER A 245 -7.11 5.04 9.79
CA SER A 245 -6.83 3.94 10.72
C SER A 245 -8.06 3.57 11.54
N GLY A 246 -8.20 2.30 11.91
CA GLY A 246 -9.33 1.79 12.70
C GLY A 246 -10.01 0.58 12.05
N ASP A 247 -11.33 0.51 12.14
CA ASP A 247 -12.17 -0.51 11.52
C ASP A 247 -12.17 -0.36 9.99
N LEU A 248 -11.38 -1.20 9.33
CA LEU A 248 -11.20 -1.16 7.88
C LEU A 248 -12.48 -1.39 7.09
N ILE A 249 -13.48 -2.08 7.65
CA ILE A 249 -14.75 -2.32 6.95
C ILE A 249 -15.54 -1.02 6.91
N LYS A 250 -15.75 -0.38 8.07
CA LYS A 250 -16.42 0.93 8.16
C LYS A 250 -15.68 1.99 7.35
N ILE A 251 -14.36 2.01 7.42
CA ILE A 251 -13.54 2.96 6.65
C ILE A 251 -13.77 2.77 5.15
N LYS A 252 -13.80 1.53 4.65
CA LYS A 252 -14.09 1.23 3.24
C LYS A 252 -15.51 1.63 2.86
N ASP A 253 -16.49 1.41 3.72
CA ASP A 253 -17.88 1.82 3.48
C ASP A 253 -18.02 3.34 3.40
N ILE A 254 -17.34 4.09 4.27
CA ILE A 254 -17.33 5.56 4.25
C ILE A 254 -16.59 6.05 3.00
N PHE A 255 -15.46 5.43 2.64
CA PHE A 255 -14.74 5.78 1.42
C PHE A 255 -15.56 5.53 0.15
N LYS A 256 -16.31 4.43 0.09
CA LYS A 256 -17.22 4.16 -1.02
C LYS A 256 -18.32 5.22 -1.15
N GLN A 257 -18.91 5.63 -0.03
CA GLN A 257 -19.90 6.73 -0.02
C GLN A 257 -19.28 8.05 -0.48
N LEU A 258 -18.03 8.33 -0.07
CA LEU A 258 -17.29 9.50 -0.53
C LEU A 258 -17.02 9.45 -2.03
N GLU A 259 -16.57 8.31 -2.55
CA GLU A 259 -16.36 8.07 -3.97
C GLU A 259 -17.65 8.30 -4.76
N GLU A 260 -18.77 7.73 -4.32
CA GLU A 260 -20.08 7.91 -4.93
C GLU A 260 -20.48 9.39 -4.97
N LYS A 261 -20.32 10.12 -3.85
CA LYS A 261 -20.61 11.56 -3.78
C LYS A 261 -19.74 12.35 -4.76
N ILE A 262 -18.42 12.15 -4.70
CA ILE A 262 -17.44 12.88 -5.50
C ILE A 262 -17.58 12.57 -6.99
N SER A 263 -17.97 11.35 -7.37
CA SER A 263 -18.23 10.99 -8.78
C SER A 263 -19.37 11.78 -9.44
N GLN A 264 -20.29 12.35 -8.65
CA GLN A 264 -21.38 13.19 -9.16
C GLN A 264 -20.94 14.62 -9.46
N GLU A 265 -19.76 15.04 -9.00
CA GLU A 265 -19.27 16.40 -9.16
C GLU A 265 -18.96 16.72 -10.62
N GLN A 266 -19.69 17.69 -11.18
CA GLN A 266 -19.57 18.05 -12.59
C GLN A 266 -18.17 18.55 -12.94
N ILE A 267 -17.47 19.19 -11.99
CA ILE A 267 -16.13 19.73 -12.23
C ILE A 267 -15.11 18.61 -12.49
N LEU A 268 -15.32 17.42 -11.91
CA LEU A 268 -14.46 16.26 -12.09
C LEU A 268 -14.75 15.48 -13.38
N ARG A 269 -15.73 15.91 -14.19
CA ARG A 269 -16.00 15.35 -15.53
C ARG A 269 -15.25 16.09 -16.63
N LYS A 270 -14.55 17.16 -16.30
CA LYS A 270 -13.73 17.94 -17.22
C LYS A 270 -12.27 17.64 -16.96
N GLU A 271 -11.45 17.66 -18.00
CA GLU A 271 -10.00 17.56 -17.87
C GLU A 271 -9.45 18.73 -17.03
N PHE A 272 -8.47 18.44 -16.18
CA PHE A 272 -7.81 19.46 -15.38
C PHE A 272 -6.85 20.29 -16.23
N VAL A 273 -7.16 21.58 -16.38
CA VAL A 273 -6.37 22.52 -17.22
C VAL A 273 -5.40 23.40 -16.42
N GLY A 274 -5.11 23.06 -15.17
CA GLY A 274 -4.16 23.80 -14.31
C GLY A 274 -4.78 24.93 -13.47
N ASP A 275 -6.09 25.18 -13.54
CA ASP A 275 -6.78 26.14 -12.67
C ASP A 275 -7.44 25.44 -11.47
N LEU A 276 -6.97 25.74 -10.26
CA LEU A 276 -7.50 25.20 -9.01
C LEU A 276 -8.76 25.93 -8.51
N LYS A 277 -9.04 27.15 -8.98
CA LYS A 277 -10.16 27.95 -8.47
C LYS A 277 -11.51 27.22 -8.53
N PRO A 278 -11.86 26.51 -9.62
CA PRO A 278 -13.13 25.80 -9.71
C PRO A 278 -13.28 24.66 -8.70
N PHE A 279 -12.18 24.13 -8.16
CA PHE A 279 -12.18 22.96 -7.27
C PHE A 279 -12.23 23.35 -5.78
N ARG A 280 -12.12 24.64 -5.45
CA ARG A 280 -12.02 25.10 -4.05
C ARG A 280 -13.19 24.67 -3.17
N TYR A 281 -14.40 24.64 -3.72
CA TYR A 281 -15.60 24.27 -2.95
C TYR A 281 -15.59 22.80 -2.51
N LEU A 282 -14.97 21.91 -3.31
CA LEU A 282 -14.87 20.49 -2.99
C LEU A 282 -14.10 20.25 -1.68
N LYS A 283 -13.15 21.12 -1.33
CA LYS A 283 -12.46 21.05 -0.03
C LYS A 283 -13.44 21.16 1.14
N THR A 284 -14.41 22.06 1.04
CA THR A 284 -15.47 22.22 2.05
C THR A 284 -16.38 21.00 2.08
N GLU A 285 -16.84 20.53 0.91
CA GLU A 285 -17.69 19.34 0.79
C GLU A 285 -17.06 18.07 1.36
N LEU A 286 -15.75 17.89 1.14
CA LEU A 286 -14.97 16.78 1.71
C LEU A 286 -14.91 16.88 3.23
N ASN A 287 -14.62 18.07 3.78
CA ASN A 287 -14.56 18.29 5.22
C ASN A 287 -15.90 18.02 5.90
N GLU A 288 -16.99 18.54 5.34
CA GLU A 288 -18.33 18.32 5.89
C GLU A 288 -18.72 16.84 5.87
N PHE A 289 -18.47 16.14 4.76
CA PHE A 289 -18.74 14.72 4.67
C PHE A 289 -17.96 13.92 5.71
N LEU A 290 -16.66 14.19 5.83
CA LEU A 290 -15.78 13.43 6.70
C LEU A 290 -16.03 13.68 8.19
N ASN A 291 -16.32 14.93 8.58
CA ASN A 291 -16.69 15.26 9.97
C ASN A 291 -18.01 14.62 10.42
N ASN A 292 -18.90 14.26 9.49
CA ASN A 292 -20.17 13.61 9.82
C ASN A 292 -20.08 12.08 9.94
N ASN A 293 -18.97 11.48 9.49
CA ASN A 293 -18.83 10.03 9.37
C ASN A 293 -17.69 9.43 10.22
N PHE A 294 -16.84 10.26 10.82
CA PHE A 294 -15.73 9.85 11.69
C PHE A 294 -15.79 10.56 13.04
#